data_AF-A0AAP8KBT3-F1
#
_entry.id   AF-A0AAP8KBT3-F1
#
_cell.length_a   1.000
_cell.length_b   1.000
_cell.length_c   1.000
_cell.angle_alpha   90.00
_cell.angle_beta   90.00
_cell.angle_gamma   90.00
#
_symmetry.space_group_name_H-M   'P 1'
#
loop_
_entity.id
_entity.type
_entity.pdbx_description
1 polymer ?
#
loop_
_entity_poly.entity_id
_entity_poly.type
_entity_poly.pdbx_seq_one_letter_code
_entity_poly.pdbx_strand_id
1 'polypeptide(L)' 'MEDIRRHSQLANIILIGSNIDYEELYRNHYRVFGVIDTTENKSLTFIRDQIHFYLDGLYGLKNQESD' A
#
# COMPACT_ATOMS: atom_id res chain seq x y z
N MET A 1 -7.63 -10.71 0.37
CA MET A 1 -7.50 -9.64 1.38
C MET A 1 -8.17 -9.99 2.70
N GLU A 2 -9.31 -10.70 2.69
CA GLU A 2 -9.96 -11.17 3.93
C GLU A 2 -9.00 -11.93 4.86
N ASP A 3 -8.16 -12.82 4.34
CA ASP A 3 -7.23 -13.60 5.16
C ASP A 3 -6.25 -12.72 5.95
N ILE A 4 -5.72 -11.65 5.34
CA ILE A 4 -4.83 -10.71 6.03
C ILE A 4 -5.60 -9.99 7.15
N ARG A 5 -6.83 -9.54 6.86
CA ARG A 5 -7.67 -8.81 7.83
C ARG A 5 -8.21 -9.69 8.96
N ARG A 6 -8.36 -11.00 8.73
CA ARG A 6 -8.66 -11.98 9.78
C ARG A 6 -7.54 -12.07 10.82
N HIS A 7 -6.28 -11.91 10.41
CA HIS A 7 -5.12 -11.99 11.30
C HIS A 7 -4.68 -10.63 11.85
N SER A 8 -4.94 -9.54 11.14
CA SER A 8 -4.58 -8.20 11.58
C SER A 8 -5.58 -7.15 11.09
N GLN A 9 -6.55 -6.83 11.94
CA GLN A 9 -7.60 -5.85 11.62
C GLN A 9 -7.06 -4.44 11.41
N LEU A 10 -5.95 -4.08 12.07
CA LEU A 10 -5.38 -2.72 12.05
C LEU A 10 -4.10 -2.59 11.19
N ALA A 11 -3.72 -3.63 10.44
CA ALA A 11 -2.54 -3.55 9.57
C ALA A 11 -2.66 -2.42 8.53
N ASN A 12 -1.56 -1.70 8.33
CA ASN A 12 -1.33 -0.90 7.14
C ASN A 12 -0.93 -1.85 6.01
N ILE A 13 -1.67 -1.83 4.90
CA ILE A 13 -1.49 -2.77 3.79
C ILE A 13 -1.10 -1.98 2.55
N ILE A 14 0.05 -2.29 1.97
CA ILE A 14 0.45 -1.85 0.62
C ILE A 14 0.25 -3.05 -0.30
N LEU A 15 -0.63 -2.92 -1.28
CA LEU A 15 -0.89 -3.97 -2.28
C LEU A 15 0.02 -3.75 -3.49
N ILE A 16 0.72 -4.78 -3.93
CA ILE A 16 1.58 -4.74 -5.12
C ILE A 16 1.12 -5.83 -6.08
N GLY A 17 0.78 -5.46 -7.31
CA GLY A 17 0.29 -6.43 -8.31
C GLY A 17 0.06 -5.80 -9.67
N SER A 18 -0.19 -6.65 -10.68
CA SER A 18 -0.58 -6.23 -12.03
C SER A 18 -2.04 -6.53 -12.30
N ASN A 19 -2.68 -5.74 -13.17
CA ASN A 19 -4.10 -5.81 -13.53
C ASN A 19 -4.99 -5.74 -12.28
N ILE A 20 -4.74 -4.76 -11.41
CA ILE A 20 -5.48 -4.61 -10.16
C ILE A 20 -6.93 -4.22 -10.47
N ASP A 21 -7.88 -5.00 -9.95
CA ASP A 21 -9.29 -4.68 -10.03
C ASP A 21 -9.67 -3.67 -8.92
N TYR A 22 -9.58 -2.37 -9.26
CA TYR A 22 -9.93 -1.29 -8.34
C TYR A 22 -11.42 -1.28 -7.97
N GLU A 23 -12.29 -1.76 -8.84
CA GLU A 23 -13.73 -1.87 -8.58
C GLU A 23 -13.99 -2.92 -7.51
N GLU A 24 -13.33 -4.09 -7.60
CA GLU A 24 -13.40 -5.12 -6.57
C GLU A 24 -12.83 -4.61 -5.23
N LEU A 25 -11.70 -3.89 -5.26
CA LEU A 25 -11.11 -3.32 -4.05
C LEU A 25 -12.06 -2.35 -3.35
N TYR A 26 -12.69 -1.48 -4.13
CA TYR A 26 -13.64 -0.48 -3.64
C TYR A 26 -14.93 -1.12 -3.11
N ARG A 27 -15.55 -2.01 -3.89
CA ARG A 27 -16.82 -2.68 -3.51
C ARG A 27 -16.70 -3.45 -2.20
N ASN A 28 -15.57 -4.11 -1.99
CA ASN A 28 -15.32 -4.88 -0.77
C ASN A 28 -14.81 -4.02 0.40
N HIS A 29 -14.72 -2.69 0.23
CA HIS A 29 -14.26 -1.75 1.25
C HIS A 29 -12.92 -2.16 1.89
N TYR A 30 -12.01 -2.73 1.09
CA TYR A 30 -10.72 -3.16 1.61
C TYR A 30 -9.90 -1.94 2.00
N ARG A 31 -9.65 -1.78 3.30
CA ARG A 31 -8.74 -0.76 3.79
C ARG A 31 -7.32 -1.08 3.30
N VAL A 32 -6.83 -0.34 2.32
CA VAL A 32 -5.43 -0.37 1.88
C VAL A 32 -4.83 1.01 2.12
N PHE A 33 -3.56 1.04 2.52
CA PHE A 33 -2.81 2.27 2.66
C PHE A 33 -2.25 2.73 1.31
N GLY A 34 -1.82 1.79 0.49
CA GLY A 34 -1.25 2.07 -0.83
C GLY A 34 -1.50 0.94 -1.80
N VAL A 35 -1.52 1.29 -3.08
CA VAL A 35 -1.57 0.35 -4.19
C VAL A 35 -0.43 0.68 -5.15
N ILE A 36 0.37 -0.33 -5.50
CA ILE A 36 1.44 -0.26 -6.49
C ILE A 36 1.02 -1.15 -7.66
N ASP A 37 0.55 -0.49 -8.71
CA ASP A 37 0.14 -1.16 -9.94
C ASP A 37 1.33 -1.36 -10.86
N THR A 38 1.66 -2.61 -11.12
CA THR A 38 2.77 -3.02 -11.97
C THR A 38 2.31 -3.46 -13.35
N THR A 39 1.11 -3.07 -13.80
CA THR A 39 0.59 -3.40 -15.14
C THR A 39 1.51 -2.84 -16.22
N GLU A 40 1.76 -1.53 -16.16
CA GLU A 40 2.56 -0.81 -17.15
C GLU A 40 4.06 -0.78 -16.81
N ASN A 41 4.42 -0.89 -15.53
CA ASN A 41 5.82 -0.80 -15.09
C ASN A 41 6.16 -1.85 -14.03
N LYS A 42 6.98 -2.83 -14.43
CA LYS A 42 7.45 -3.94 -13.58
C LYS A 42 8.90 -3.76 -13.11
N SER A 43 9.49 -2.59 -13.35
CA SER A 43 10.87 -2.32 -12.97
C SER A 43 11.03 -2.40 -11.45
N LEU A 44 12.07 -3.12 -11.01
CA LEU A 44 12.41 -3.21 -9.58
C LEU A 44 12.66 -1.81 -8.98
N THR A 45 13.30 -0.91 -9.74
CA THR A 45 13.55 0.46 -9.30
C THR A 45 12.23 1.19 -9.05
N PHE A 46 11.28 1.10 -9.98
CA PHE A 46 9.95 1.71 -9.82
C PHE A 46 9.23 1.17 -8.59
N ILE A 47 9.19 -0.17 -8.43
CA ILE A 47 8.52 -0.81 -7.29
C ILE A 47 9.16 -0.36 -5.97
N ARG A 48 10.51 -0.36 -5.91
CA ARG A 48 11.27 0.07 -4.72
C ARG A 48 10.95 1.51 -4.35
N ASP A 49 10.96 2.42 -5.33
CA ASP A 49 10.73 3.84 -5.08
C ASP A 49 9.28 4.10 -4.61
N GLN A 50 8.30 3.37 -5.15
CA GLN A 50 6.91 3.42 -4.66
C GLN A 50 6.76 2.87 -3.23
N ILE A 51 7.46 1.79 -2.89
CA ILE A 51 7.47 1.26 -1.51
C ILE A 51 8.02 2.32 -0.55
N HIS A 52 9.15 2.95 -0.89
CA HIS A 52 9.72 4.01 -0.05
C HIS A 52 8.76 5.19 0.13
N PHE A 53 8.12 5.65 -0.95
CA PHE A 53 7.11 6.71 -0.87
C PHE A 53 6.00 6.40 0.15
N TYR A 54 5.44 5.18 0.13
CA TYR A 54 4.41 4.79 1.10
C TYR A 54 4.97 4.62 2.52
N LEU A 55 6.18 4.08 2.69
CA LEU A 55 6.80 3.97 4.00
C LEU A 55 7.11 5.33 4.62
N ASP A 56 7.55 6.30 3.82
CA ASP A 56 7.78 7.68 4.25
C ASP A 56 6.47 8.35 4.68
N GLY A 57 5.36 8.11 3.96
CA GLY A 57 4.04 8.58 4.39
C GLY A 57 3.56 7.97 5.71
N LEU A 58 3.92 6.72 6.00
CA LEU A 58 3.55 6.04 7.25
C LEU A 58 4.43 6.44 8.44
N TYR A 59 5.73 6.62 8.19
CA TYR A 59 6.75 6.62 9.25
C TYR A 59 7.75 7.79 9.16
N GLY A 60 7.80 8.52 8.04
CA GLY A 60 8.76 9.58 7.78
C GLY A 60 8.51 10.91 8.52
N LEU A 61 7.31 11.12 9.07
CA LEU A 61 6.92 12.40 9.71
C LEU A 61 6.87 12.40 11.24
N LYS A 62 7.41 11.39 11.94
CA LYS A 62 7.43 11.40 13.42
C LYS A 62 8.59 12.18 14.07
N ASN A 63 9.49 12.80 13.30
CA ASN A 63 10.67 13.50 13.84
C ASN A 63 10.62 15.03 13.72
N GLN A 64 9.46 15.65 13.47
CA GLN A 64 9.32 17.13 13.43
C GLN A 64 8.15 17.68 14.26
N GLU A 65 7.71 16.95 15.29
CA GLU A 65 6.88 17.54 16.36
C GLU A 65 7.54 17.25 17.70
N SER A 66 8.55 18.05 18.03
CA SER A 66 9.08 18.23 19.38
C SER A 66 9.62 19.66 19.43
N ASP A 67 8.68 20.61 19.53
CA ASP A 67 8.95 21.98 20.00
C ASP A 67 9.32 21.96 21.50
#